data_AF-A0A6A7LLY6-F1
#
_entry.id   AF-A0A6A7LLY6-F1
#
_cell.length_a   1.000
_cell.length_b   1.000
_cell.length_c   1.000
_cell.angle_alpha   90.00
_cell.angle_beta   90.00
_cell.angle_gamma   90.00
#
_symmetry.space_group_name_H-M   'P 1'
#
loop_
_entity.id
_entity.type
_entity.pdbx_description
1 polymer ?
#
loop_
_entity_poly.entity_id
_entity_poly.type
_entity_poly.pdbx_seq_one_letter_code
_entity_poly.pdbx_strand_id
1 'polypeptide(L)'
;MQVVLNRRDKEQLVIKLREEGKTIREIASVAHLSFSDIGAVIRKIDGKDDGIEMKDLKNKSKGTQALFLFSNGKKPIEVAIELDLPSIEVENMQQEFWVLSQLDELALIYHEIKSHLTLFLRLFHIMKRNRLINEKDIQNALRHAADDLPSLEDRIYKLTNYVMDLESKKRVLKDTITLWNAQLSDLGRAIDIKNQQLKRMGK
;
A
#
# COMPACT_ATOMS: atom_id res chain seq x y z
N MET A 1 -47.67 -39.88 12.53
CA MET A 1 -46.45 -40.69 12.33
C MET A 1 -45.31 -40.01 13.07
N GLN A 2 -44.81 -40.61 14.16
CA GLN A 2 -43.65 -40.09 14.89
C GLN A 2 -42.40 -40.45 14.09
N VAL A 3 -41.78 -39.47 13.43
CA VAL A 3 -40.50 -39.65 12.76
C VAL A 3 -39.44 -39.78 13.84
N VAL A 4 -38.95 -40.99 14.07
CA VAL A 4 -37.85 -41.25 14.99
C VAL A 4 -36.57 -40.74 14.32
N LEU A 5 -36.20 -39.49 14.60
CA LEU A 5 -34.95 -38.88 14.14
C LEU A 5 -33.76 -39.70 14.66
N ASN A 6 -32.82 -40.05 13.76
CA ASN A 6 -31.58 -40.72 14.12
C ASN A 6 -30.71 -39.77 14.96
N ARG A 7 -29.77 -40.30 15.74
CA ARG A 7 -28.88 -39.53 16.64
C ARG A 7 -28.19 -38.37 15.90
N ARG A 8 -27.74 -38.60 14.66
CA ARG A 8 -27.11 -37.57 13.81
C ARG A 8 -28.07 -36.45 13.40
N ASP A 9 -29.32 -36.78 13.10
CA ASP A 9 -30.33 -35.80 12.70
C ASP A 9 -30.70 -34.90 13.90
N LYS A 10 -30.73 -35.47 15.10
CA LYS A 10 -30.93 -34.71 16.34
C LYS A 10 -29.75 -33.78 16.64
N GLU A 11 -28.52 -34.21 16.39
CA GLU A 11 -27.33 -33.35 16.53
C GLU A 11 -27.37 -32.17 15.53
N GLN A 12 -27.72 -32.42 14.27
CA GLN A 12 -27.90 -31.35 13.27
C GLN A 12 -29.02 -30.37 13.64
N LEU A 13 -30.11 -30.87 14.22
CA LEU A 13 -31.20 -30.02 14.70
C LEU A 13 -30.74 -29.11 15.86
N VAL A 14 -29.91 -29.60 16.77
CA VAL A 14 -29.33 -28.80 17.86
C VAL A 14 -28.41 -27.70 17.31
N ILE A 15 -27.56 -28.03 16.31
CA ILE A 15 -26.68 -27.05 15.64
C ILE A 15 -27.52 -25.91 15.06
N LYS A 16 -28.52 -26.25 14.25
CA LYS A 16 -29.37 -25.27 13.57
C LYS A 16 -30.12 -24.36 14.55
N LEU A 17 -30.73 -24.93 15.60
CA LEU A 17 -31.47 -24.14 16.59
C LEU A 17 -30.54 -23.21 17.40
N ARG A 18 -29.29 -23.62 17.63
CA ARG A 18 -28.29 -22.79 18.30
C ARG A 18 -27.86 -21.60 17.43
N GLU A 19 -27.65 -21.82 16.12
CA GLU A 19 -27.37 -20.75 15.15
C GLU A 19 -28.54 -19.74 15.04
N GLU A 20 -29.78 -20.23 15.17
CA GLU A 20 -31.00 -19.40 15.26
C GLU A 20 -31.15 -18.65 16.61
N GLY A 21 -30.17 -18.75 17.50
CA GLY A 21 -30.13 -18.03 18.78
C GLY A 21 -31.02 -18.62 19.89
N LYS A 22 -31.53 -19.85 19.72
CA LYS A 22 -32.37 -20.50 20.73
C LYS A 22 -31.60 -20.86 21.99
N THR A 23 -32.28 -20.75 23.12
CA THR A 23 -31.75 -21.15 24.43
C THR A 23 -31.76 -22.68 24.57
N ILE A 24 -30.92 -23.22 25.46
CA ILE A 24 -30.84 -24.66 25.73
C ILE A 24 -32.21 -25.25 26.12
N ARG A 25 -33.06 -24.48 26.82
CA ARG A 25 -34.42 -24.89 27.20
C ARG A 25 -35.33 -25.07 26.00
N GLU A 26 -35.28 -24.13 25.05
CA GLU A 26 -36.06 -24.20 23.82
C GLU A 26 -35.56 -25.34 22.93
N ILE A 27 -34.25 -25.52 22.80
CA ILE A 27 -33.65 -26.63 22.06
C ILE A 27 -34.12 -27.98 22.62
N ALA A 28 -34.14 -28.15 23.95
CA ALA A 28 -34.62 -29.37 24.58
C ALA A 28 -36.09 -29.67 24.28
N SER A 29 -36.93 -28.63 24.22
CA SER A 29 -38.35 -28.79 23.90
C SER A 29 -38.59 -29.25 22.46
N VAL A 30 -37.72 -28.86 21.52
CA VAL A 30 -37.86 -29.17 20.08
C VAL A 30 -37.12 -30.45 19.70
N ALA A 31 -35.89 -30.63 20.17
CA ALA A 31 -35.05 -31.77 19.81
C ALA A 31 -35.31 -33.01 20.68
N HIS A 32 -36.08 -32.88 21.77
CA HIS A 32 -36.33 -33.93 22.75
C HIS A 32 -35.03 -34.59 23.24
N LEU A 33 -34.04 -33.76 23.57
CA LEU A 33 -32.74 -34.15 24.09
C LEU A 33 -32.54 -33.60 25.50
N SER A 34 -31.72 -34.29 26.30
CA SER A 34 -31.34 -33.82 27.62
C SER A 34 -30.46 -32.57 27.52
N PHE A 35 -30.47 -31.72 28.56
CA PHE A 35 -29.56 -30.57 28.62
C PHE A 35 -28.08 -30.98 28.54
N SER A 36 -27.73 -32.17 29.04
CA SER A 36 -26.38 -32.72 28.97
C SER A 36 -25.97 -33.04 27.53
N ASP A 37 -26.85 -33.68 26.75
CA ASP A 37 -26.60 -34.01 25.35
C ASP A 37 -26.51 -32.75 24.50
N ILE A 38 -27.44 -31.80 24.71
CA ILE A 38 -27.42 -30.50 24.03
C ILE A 38 -26.14 -29.74 24.37
N GLY A 39 -25.73 -29.73 25.64
CA GLY A 39 -24.49 -29.11 26.08
C GLY A 39 -23.25 -29.77 25.45
N ALA A 40 -23.25 -31.10 25.29
CA ALA A 40 -22.15 -31.80 24.62
C ALA A 40 -22.06 -31.44 23.12
N VAL A 41 -23.20 -31.32 22.43
CA VAL A 41 -23.24 -30.90 21.03
C VAL A 41 -22.81 -29.44 20.87
N ILE A 42 -23.32 -28.53 21.72
CA ILE A 42 -22.93 -27.11 21.69
C ILE A 42 -21.43 -26.94 21.98
N ARG A 43 -20.86 -27.68 22.93
CA ARG A 43 -19.42 -27.63 23.22
C ARG A 43 -18.55 -28.08 22.04
N LYS A 44 -18.99 -29.07 21.27
CA LYS A 44 -18.32 -29.50 20.03
C LYS A 44 -18.30 -28.42 18.95
N ILE A 45 -19.33 -27.57 18.90
CA ILE A 45 -19.46 -26.48 17.90
C ILE A 45 -18.67 -25.25 18.36
N ASP A 46 -18.83 -24.88 19.65
CA ASP A 46 -18.23 -23.67 20.23
C ASP A 46 -16.71 -23.85 20.52
N GLY A 47 -16.09 -24.97 20.11
CA GLY A 47 -14.66 -25.24 20.25
C GLY A 47 -14.17 -25.34 21.70
N LYS A 48 -15.08 -25.57 22.66
CA LYS A 48 -14.78 -25.66 24.10
C LYS A 48 -14.85 -27.10 24.58
N ASP A 49 -14.02 -27.96 24.00
CA ASP A 49 -13.78 -29.30 24.52
C ASP A 49 -12.46 -29.33 25.32
N ASP A 50 -12.46 -28.60 26.44
CA ASP A 50 -11.29 -28.39 27.30
C ASP A 50 -10.73 -29.71 27.90
N GLY A 51 -11.48 -30.82 27.81
CA GLY A 51 -11.14 -32.09 28.49
C GLY A 51 -10.52 -33.17 27.60
N ILE A 52 -10.88 -33.23 26.32
CA ILE A 52 -10.42 -34.28 25.40
C ILE A 52 -9.24 -33.76 24.55
N GLU A 53 -9.32 -32.53 24.04
CA GLU A 53 -8.25 -31.95 23.21
C GLU A 53 -6.94 -31.76 23.97
N MET A 54 -6.99 -31.39 25.26
CA MET A 54 -5.80 -31.09 26.06
C MET A 54 -4.92 -32.32 26.35
N LYS A 55 -5.53 -33.52 26.40
CA LYS A 55 -4.79 -34.79 26.49
C LYS A 55 -4.12 -35.17 25.17
N ASP A 56 -4.81 -34.95 24.06
CA ASP A 56 -4.26 -35.23 22.73
C ASP A 56 -3.18 -34.21 22.34
N LEU A 57 -3.30 -32.95 22.78
CA LEU A 57 -2.31 -31.90 22.54
C LEU A 57 -0.95 -32.19 23.18
N LYS A 58 -0.94 -32.74 24.40
CA LYS A 58 0.31 -33.13 25.10
C LYS A 58 1.10 -34.20 24.33
N ASN A 59 0.43 -34.99 23.49
CA ASN A 59 1.05 -36.03 22.66
C ASN A 59 1.50 -35.50 21.29
N LYS A 60 1.19 -34.25 20.92
CA LYS A 60 1.62 -33.65 19.64
C LYS A 60 3.02 -33.06 19.74
N SER A 61 3.62 -32.77 18.58
CA SER A 61 4.91 -32.08 18.52
C SER A 61 4.84 -30.69 19.17
N LYS A 62 5.98 -30.20 19.68
CA LYS A 62 6.09 -28.85 20.26
C LYS A 62 5.63 -27.76 19.29
N GLY A 63 5.92 -27.89 17.99
CA GLY A 63 5.41 -27.00 16.96
C GLY A 63 3.89 -26.97 16.89
N THR A 64 3.23 -28.14 16.93
CA THR A 64 1.75 -28.18 16.90
C THR A 64 1.14 -27.59 18.18
N GLN A 65 1.79 -27.80 19.34
CA GLN A 65 1.37 -27.19 20.59
C GLN A 65 1.52 -25.67 20.53
N ALA A 66 2.63 -25.16 19.97
CA ALA A 66 2.86 -23.73 19.79
C ALA A 66 1.80 -23.09 18.88
N LEU A 67 1.50 -23.71 17.73
CA LEU A 67 0.46 -23.24 16.82
C LEU A 67 -0.91 -23.12 17.51
N PHE A 68 -1.27 -24.11 18.33
CA PHE A 68 -2.51 -24.08 19.11
C PHE A 68 -2.51 -22.97 20.18
N LEU A 69 -1.38 -22.75 20.86
CA LEU A 69 -1.29 -21.66 21.84
C LEU A 69 -1.41 -20.29 21.15
N PHE A 70 -0.78 -20.12 19.99
CA PHE A 70 -0.89 -18.90 19.19
C PHE A 70 -2.31 -18.67 18.64
N SER A 71 -3.00 -19.72 18.18
CA SER A 71 -4.40 -19.59 17.73
C SER A 71 -5.35 -19.20 18.86
N ASN A 72 -5.00 -19.54 20.11
CA ASN A 72 -5.69 -19.10 21.32
C ASN A 72 -5.21 -17.72 21.84
N GLY A 73 -4.37 -17.00 21.09
CA GLY A 73 -3.96 -15.63 21.39
C GLY A 73 -2.84 -15.50 22.42
N LYS A 74 -2.13 -16.59 22.75
CA LYS A 74 -0.96 -16.53 23.65
C LYS A 74 0.19 -15.75 23.03
N LYS A 75 0.91 -15.00 23.87
CA LYS A 75 2.09 -14.24 23.45
C LYS A 75 3.31 -15.16 23.32
N PRO A 76 4.31 -14.84 22.48
CA PRO A 76 5.53 -15.65 22.32
C PRO A 76 6.24 -15.98 23.63
N ILE A 77 6.30 -15.03 24.57
CA ILE A 77 6.90 -15.27 25.87
C ILE A 77 6.12 -16.31 26.70
N GLU A 78 4.79 -16.31 26.61
CA GLU A 78 3.94 -17.28 27.31
C GLU A 78 4.12 -18.66 26.70
N VAL A 79 4.20 -18.75 25.37
CA VAL A 79 4.48 -20.00 24.65
C VAL A 79 5.87 -20.55 25.00
N ALA A 80 6.89 -19.69 25.10
CA ALA A 80 8.24 -20.09 25.51
C ALA A 80 8.26 -20.67 26.92
N ILE A 81 7.57 -20.01 27.87
CA ILE A 81 7.46 -20.47 29.26
C ILE A 81 6.66 -21.78 29.33
N GLU A 82 5.54 -21.87 28.62
CA GLU A 82 4.63 -23.02 28.70
C GLU A 82 5.20 -24.27 28.03
N LEU A 83 5.94 -24.10 26.92
CA LEU A 83 6.55 -25.19 26.18
C LEU A 83 8.00 -25.46 26.60
N ASP A 84 8.59 -24.65 27.48
CA ASP A 84 9.99 -24.72 27.90
C ASP A 84 10.95 -24.72 26.69
N LEU A 85 10.78 -23.72 25.82
CA LEU A 85 11.53 -23.58 24.56
C LEU A 85 12.35 -22.28 24.56
N PRO A 86 13.53 -22.26 23.93
CA PRO A 86 14.30 -21.04 23.75
C PRO A 86 13.57 -20.08 22.82
N SER A 87 13.81 -18.77 23.01
CA SER A 87 13.13 -17.70 22.25
C SER A 87 13.25 -17.85 20.74
N ILE A 88 14.41 -18.30 20.25
CA ILE A 88 14.67 -18.48 18.82
C ILE A 88 13.76 -19.54 18.18
N GLU A 89 13.47 -20.63 18.90
CA GLU A 89 12.58 -21.68 18.40
C GLU A 89 11.13 -21.21 18.36
N VAL A 90 10.71 -20.46 19.39
CA VAL A 90 9.37 -19.90 19.46
C VAL A 90 9.15 -18.82 18.40
N GLU A 91 10.17 -18.03 18.09
CA GLU A 91 10.13 -17.04 17.00
C GLU A 91 9.89 -17.73 15.65
N ASN A 92 10.60 -18.83 15.36
CA ASN A 92 10.38 -19.61 14.14
C ASN A 92 8.95 -20.18 14.07
N MET A 93 8.45 -20.73 15.17
CA MET A 93 7.07 -21.26 15.25
C MET A 93 6.02 -20.15 15.12
N GLN A 94 6.31 -18.94 15.60
CA GLN A 94 5.41 -17.79 15.45
C GLN A 94 5.35 -17.32 13.99
N GLN A 95 6.48 -17.31 13.29
CA GLN A 95 6.52 -17.00 11.87
C GLN A 95 5.71 -18.02 11.06
N GLU A 96 5.86 -19.31 11.38
CA GLU A 96 5.05 -20.38 10.78
C GLU A 96 3.55 -20.18 11.06
N PHE A 97 3.18 -19.82 12.30
CA PHE A 97 1.81 -19.48 12.65
C PHE A 97 1.24 -18.34 11.81
N TRP A 98 2.00 -17.26 11.60
CA TRP A 98 1.56 -16.15 10.76
C TRP A 98 1.32 -16.57 9.32
N VAL A 99 2.22 -17.39 8.77
CA VAL A 99 2.07 -17.95 7.42
C VAL A 99 0.79 -18.79 7.31
N LEU A 100 0.57 -19.70 8.25
CA LEU A 100 -0.59 -20.58 8.25
C LEU A 100 -1.91 -19.84 8.54
N SER A 101 -1.85 -18.72 9.25
CA SER A 101 -3.02 -17.91 9.61
C SER A 101 -3.40 -16.88 8.53
N GLN A 102 -2.73 -16.89 7.37
CA GLN A 102 -2.90 -15.87 6.32
C GLN A 102 -2.66 -14.44 6.88
N LEU A 103 -1.81 -14.34 7.89
CA LEU A 103 -1.21 -13.09 8.39
C LEU A 103 0.17 -12.87 7.72
N ASP A 104 0.49 -13.69 6.73
CA ASP A 104 1.69 -13.72 5.92
C ASP A 104 1.93 -12.40 5.22
N GLU A 105 0.90 -11.74 4.68
CA GLU A 105 1.10 -10.51 3.91
C GLU A 105 1.76 -9.40 4.76
N LEU A 106 1.31 -9.21 6.01
CA LEU A 106 1.91 -8.23 6.92
C LEU A 106 3.31 -8.65 7.38
N ALA A 107 3.51 -9.94 7.68
CA ALA A 107 4.80 -10.47 8.11
C ALA A 107 5.85 -10.41 6.99
N LEU A 108 5.46 -10.72 5.75
CA LEU A 108 6.26 -10.62 4.54
C LEU A 108 6.61 -9.16 4.25
N ILE A 109 5.63 -8.27 4.22
CA ILE A 109 5.86 -6.83 4.04
C ILE A 109 6.81 -6.31 5.12
N TYR A 110 6.62 -6.69 6.38
CA TYR A 110 7.54 -6.30 7.46
C TYR A 110 8.96 -6.81 7.18
N HIS A 111 9.13 -8.05 6.75
CA HIS A 111 10.44 -8.62 6.45
C HIS A 111 11.12 -7.92 5.26
N GLU A 112 10.35 -7.51 4.25
CA GLU A 112 10.82 -6.73 3.10
C GLU A 112 11.24 -5.31 3.49
N ILE A 113 10.43 -4.63 4.32
CA ILE A 113 10.66 -3.22 4.65
C ILE A 113 11.50 -3.01 5.91
N LYS A 114 11.81 -4.04 6.72
CA LYS A 114 12.43 -3.86 8.06
C LYS A 114 13.70 -3.01 8.05
N SER A 115 14.54 -3.14 7.02
CA SER A 115 15.78 -2.34 6.86
C SER A 115 15.51 -0.85 6.57
N HIS A 116 14.32 -0.54 6.05
CA HIS A 116 13.89 0.80 5.63
C HIS A 116 12.59 1.24 6.33
N LEU A 117 12.22 0.59 7.44
CA LEU A 117 10.93 0.76 8.09
C LEU A 117 10.66 2.23 8.45
N THR A 118 11.69 2.93 8.94
CA THR A 118 11.62 4.35 9.28
C THR A 118 11.28 5.22 8.07
N LEU A 119 11.82 4.91 6.89
CA LEU A 119 11.53 5.65 5.65
C LEU A 119 10.09 5.39 5.19
N PHE A 120 9.65 4.14 5.24
CA PHE A 120 8.28 3.76 4.89
C PHE A 120 7.25 4.45 5.79
N LEU A 121 7.46 4.42 7.11
CA LEU A 121 6.59 5.11 8.07
C LEU A 121 6.55 6.63 7.83
N ARG A 122 7.71 7.24 7.55
CA ARG A 122 7.78 8.66 7.23
C ARG A 122 7.00 8.99 5.96
N LEU A 123 7.15 8.18 4.91
CA LEU A 123 6.40 8.32 3.66
C LEU A 123 4.89 8.22 3.93
N PHE A 124 4.46 7.20 4.66
CA PHE A 124 3.06 7.02 5.05
C PHE A 124 2.50 8.23 5.81
N HIS A 125 3.26 8.80 6.75
CA HIS A 125 2.83 10.01 7.46
C HIS A 125 2.71 11.23 6.55
N ILE A 126 3.64 11.41 5.60
CA ILE A 126 3.58 12.49 4.60
C ILE A 126 2.33 12.31 3.74
N MET A 127 2.08 11.09 3.25
CA MET A 127 0.90 10.78 2.44
C MET A 127 -0.39 11.08 3.20
N LYS A 128 -0.49 10.64 4.47
CA LYS A 128 -1.64 10.92 5.33
C LYS A 128 -1.86 12.42 5.56
N ARG A 129 -0.79 13.18 5.83
CA ARG A 129 -0.85 14.64 6.02
C ARG A 129 -1.36 15.35 4.76
N ASN A 130 -0.98 14.85 3.58
CA ASN A 130 -1.37 15.40 2.29
C ASN A 130 -2.66 14.78 1.72
N ARG A 131 -3.35 13.91 2.48
CA ARG A 131 -4.58 13.20 2.08
C ARG A 131 -4.41 12.29 0.84
N LEU A 132 -3.18 11.83 0.57
CA LEU A 132 -2.83 10.89 -0.51
C LEU A 132 -2.98 9.43 -0.02
N ILE A 133 -4.20 9.03 0.31
CA ILE A 133 -4.44 7.74 0.99
C ILE A 133 -5.20 6.74 0.11
N ASN A 134 -5.84 7.20 -0.98
CA ASN A 134 -6.48 6.31 -1.94
C ASN A 134 -5.50 5.90 -3.06
N GLU A 135 -5.74 4.73 -3.64
CA GLU A 135 -4.89 4.13 -4.66
C GLU A 135 -4.67 5.05 -5.87
N LYS A 136 -5.73 5.73 -6.32
CA LYS A 136 -5.68 6.60 -7.50
C LYS A 136 -4.75 7.79 -7.30
N ASP A 137 -4.81 8.43 -6.13
CA ASP A 137 -3.95 9.57 -5.80
C ASP A 137 -2.49 9.14 -5.66
N ILE A 138 -2.26 7.94 -5.13
CA ILE A 138 -0.91 7.35 -5.02
C ILE A 138 -0.35 7.05 -6.41
N GLN A 139 -1.13 6.39 -7.28
CA GLN A 139 -0.72 6.09 -8.65
C GLN A 139 -0.43 7.37 -9.44
N ASN A 140 -1.28 8.40 -9.33
CA ASN A 140 -1.04 9.67 -9.98
C ASN A 140 0.23 10.35 -9.47
N ALA A 141 0.45 10.38 -8.16
CA ALA A 141 1.66 10.97 -7.58
C ALA A 141 2.94 10.25 -8.04
N LEU A 142 2.91 8.91 -8.08
CA LEU A 142 4.04 8.10 -8.55
C LEU A 142 4.29 8.30 -10.04
N ARG A 143 3.25 8.33 -10.88
CA ARG A 143 3.36 8.63 -12.31
C ARG A 143 3.96 10.01 -12.55
N HIS A 144 3.48 11.04 -11.85
CA HIS A 144 4.04 12.38 -11.97
C HIS A 144 5.52 12.45 -11.56
N ALA A 145 5.89 11.73 -10.49
CA ALA A 145 7.27 11.69 -10.01
C ALA A 145 8.21 10.94 -10.97
N ALA A 146 7.76 9.82 -11.54
CA ALA A 146 8.57 8.96 -12.40
C ALA A 146 8.69 9.49 -13.84
N ASP A 147 7.58 9.94 -14.43
CA ASP A 147 7.52 10.23 -15.87
C ASP A 147 7.48 11.73 -16.16
N ASP A 148 6.62 12.47 -15.45
CA ASP A 148 6.33 13.86 -15.81
C ASP A 148 7.39 14.83 -15.29
N LEU A 149 7.94 14.60 -14.08
CA LEU A 149 8.94 15.48 -13.48
C LEU A 149 10.23 15.55 -14.31
N PRO A 150 10.86 14.41 -14.69
CA PRO A 150 12.06 14.43 -15.52
C PRO A 150 11.80 15.02 -16.90
N SER A 151 10.63 14.72 -17.49
CA SER A 151 10.22 15.30 -18.77
C SER A 151 10.06 16.82 -18.70
N LEU A 152 9.53 17.34 -17.59
CA LEU A 152 9.36 18.76 -17.36
C LEU A 152 10.72 19.47 -17.22
N GLU A 153 11.67 18.87 -16.51
CA GLU A 153 13.02 19.40 -16.35
C GLU A 153 13.76 19.49 -17.70
N ASP A 154 13.70 18.43 -18.51
CA ASP A 154 14.23 18.43 -19.89
C ASP A 154 13.57 19.50 -20.77
N ARG A 155 12.25 19.69 -20.62
CA ARG A 155 11.52 20.71 -21.36
C ARG A 155 11.90 22.13 -20.94
N ILE A 156 12.08 22.38 -19.65
CA ILE A 156 12.59 23.66 -19.13
C ILE A 156 13.99 23.93 -19.70
N TYR A 157 14.87 22.93 -19.69
CA TYR A 157 16.22 23.06 -20.24
C TYR A 157 16.18 23.41 -21.73
N LYS A 158 15.39 22.69 -22.54
CA LYS A 158 15.23 22.94 -23.98
C LYS A 158 14.67 24.34 -24.27
N LEU A 159 13.63 24.75 -23.56
CA LEU A 159 13.03 26.07 -23.73
C LEU A 159 14.01 27.18 -23.35
N THR A 160 14.79 26.99 -22.28
CA THR A 160 15.81 27.96 -21.86
C THR A 160 16.87 28.15 -22.95
N ASN A 161 17.39 27.05 -23.51
CA ASN A 161 18.35 27.10 -24.61
C ASN A 161 17.75 27.77 -25.86
N TYR A 162 16.49 27.49 -26.17
CA TYR A 162 15.79 28.09 -27.30
C TYR A 162 15.62 29.61 -27.13
N VAL A 163 15.25 30.07 -25.92
CA VAL A 163 15.17 31.49 -25.60
C VAL A 163 16.54 32.15 -25.74
N MET A 164 17.61 31.53 -25.23
CA MET A 164 18.97 32.07 -25.36
C MET A 164 19.42 32.21 -26.82
N ASP A 165 19.13 31.21 -27.66
CA ASP A 165 19.42 31.26 -29.10
C ASP A 165 18.63 32.39 -29.80
N LEU A 166 17.33 32.51 -29.51
CA LEU A 166 16.50 33.57 -30.07
C LEU A 166 16.97 34.97 -29.63
N GLU A 167 17.38 35.13 -28.38
CA GLU A 167 17.94 36.39 -27.88
C GLU A 167 19.26 36.74 -28.56
N SER A 168 20.12 35.75 -28.79
CA SER A 168 21.36 35.92 -29.55
C SER A 168 21.08 36.38 -30.98
N LYS A 169 20.18 35.70 -31.69
CA LYS A 169 19.75 36.08 -33.04
C LYS A 169 19.15 37.48 -33.08
N LYS A 170 18.31 37.82 -32.11
CA LYS A 170 17.73 39.16 -31.98
C LYS A 170 18.79 40.24 -31.81
N ARG A 171 19.84 40.00 -31.00
CA ARG A 171 20.97 40.93 -30.86
C ARG A 171 21.70 41.14 -32.20
N VAL A 172 22.07 40.06 -32.88
CA VAL A 172 22.77 40.13 -34.18
C VAL A 172 21.94 40.89 -35.24
N LEU A 173 20.63 40.63 -35.30
CA LEU A 173 19.73 41.33 -36.22
C LEU A 173 19.65 42.82 -35.88
N LYS A 174 19.56 43.17 -34.60
CA LYS A 174 19.54 44.57 -34.14
C LYS A 174 20.83 45.28 -34.54
N ASP A 175 21.99 44.66 -34.34
CA ASP A 175 23.29 45.24 -34.69
C ASP A 175 23.41 45.44 -36.20
N THR A 176 22.98 44.46 -37.00
CA THR A 176 22.93 44.57 -38.47
C THR A 176 22.05 45.74 -38.93
N ILE A 177 20.87 45.90 -38.33
CA ILE A 177 19.97 47.04 -38.63
C ILE A 177 20.66 48.37 -38.30
N THR A 178 21.35 48.47 -37.16
CA THR A 178 22.06 49.70 -36.80
C THR A 178 23.19 50.03 -37.78
N LEU A 179 23.93 49.03 -38.25
CA LEU A 179 24.98 49.20 -39.25
C LEU A 179 24.41 49.67 -40.60
N TRP A 180 23.36 49.02 -41.09
CA TRP A 180 22.72 49.42 -42.35
C TRP A 180 22.14 50.83 -42.29
N ASN A 181 21.53 51.22 -41.17
CA ASN A 181 21.05 52.58 -40.97
C ASN A 181 22.18 53.62 -41.02
N ALA A 182 23.36 53.30 -40.45
CA ALA A 182 24.52 54.17 -40.53
C ALA A 182 25.02 54.32 -41.98
N GLN A 183 25.14 53.20 -42.71
CA GLN A 183 25.54 53.20 -44.12
C GLN A 183 24.56 53.99 -45.00
N LEU A 184 23.25 53.84 -44.78
CA LEU A 184 22.23 54.56 -45.51
C LEU A 184 22.31 56.08 -45.26
N SER A 185 22.61 56.48 -44.01
CA SER A 185 22.85 57.87 -43.63
C SER A 185 24.11 58.46 -44.29
N ASP A 186 25.20 57.68 -44.35
CA ASP A 186 26.43 58.10 -45.04
C ASP A 186 26.18 58.29 -46.54
N LEU A 187 25.47 57.35 -47.19
CA LEU A 187 25.11 57.45 -48.60
C LEU A 187 24.19 58.65 -48.87
N GLY A 188 23.20 58.89 -48.01
CA GLY A 188 22.33 60.07 -48.10
C GLY A 188 23.15 61.37 -48.09
N ARG A 189 24.08 61.50 -47.13
CA ARG A 189 24.99 62.64 -47.05
C ARG A 189 25.87 62.79 -48.30
N ALA A 190 26.41 61.69 -48.84
CA ALA A 190 27.25 61.73 -50.04
C ALA A 190 26.46 62.20 -51.27
N ILE A 191 25.22 61.74 -51.43
CA ILE A 191 24.31 62.17 -52.50
C ILE A 191 24.02 63.67 -52.38
N ASP A 192 23.71 64.16 -51.18
CA ASP A 192 23.44 65.57 -50.93
C ASP A 192 24.64 66.45 -51.28
N ILE A 193 25.85 66.06 -50.88
CA ILE A 193 27.10 66.76 -51.23
C ILE A 193 27.27 66.82 -52.75
N LYS A 194 27.11 65.69 -53.45
CA LYS A 194 27.27 65.62 -54.90
C LYS A 194 26.25 66.48 -55.62
N ASN A 195 24.99 66.48 -55.17
CA ASN A 195 23.93 67.33 -55.70
C ASN A 195 24.24 68.82 -55.51
N GLN A 196 24.81 69.22 -54.37
CA GLN A 196 25.25 70.60 -54.14
C GLN A 196 26.39 71.00 -55.07
N GLN A 197 27.36 70.12 -55.30
CA GLN A 197 28.48 70.36 -56.23
C GLN A 197 27.99 70.53 -57.67
N LEU A 198 27.09 69.65 -58.15
CA LEU A 198 26.50 69.76 -59.49
C LEU A 198 25.75 71.09 -59.67
N LYS A 199 24.97 71.52 -58.68
CA LYS A 199 24.28 72.84 -58.71
C LYS A 199 25.25 74.03 -58.77
N ARG A 200 26.48 73.88 -58.27
CA ARG A 200 27.51 74.93 -58.33
C ARG A 200 28.24 74.98 -59.66
N MET A 201 28.36 73.85 -60.38
CA MET A 201 29.03 73.77 -61.68
C MET A 201 28.13 74.11 -62.87
N GLY A 202 26.80 74.03 -62.71
CA GLY A 202 25.83 74.42 -63.74
C GLY A 202 25.41 75.90 -63.71
N LYS A 203 26.23 76.78 -63.10
CA LYS A 203 26.06 78.23 -63.06
C LYS A 203 27.18 78.91 -63.83
#